data_AF-A0A914PKF1-F1
#
_entry.id   AF-A0A914PKF1-F1
#
_cell.length_a   1.000
_cell.length_b   1.000
_cell.length_c   1.000
_cell.angle_alpha   90.00
_cell.angle_beta   90.00
_cell.angle_gamma   90.00
#
_symmetry.space_group_name_H-M   'P 1'
#
loop_
_entity.id
_entity.type
_entity.pdbx_description
1 polymer ?
#
loop_
_entity_poly.entity_id
_entity_poly.type
_entity_poly.pdbx_seq_one_letter_code
_entity_poly.pdbx_strand_id
1 'polypeptide(L)'
;MEQNQRSSSTFSPLRTYSVIPLSPKCGIIEWCEGTVSLCSYLVGDKKDGGAHAQYRPKDILASKGQQIMKSRQNGYNSTEVFLDICKSIQPVFRHFFYSKFNNSKDFHEAIDRYTQSLAQWSIVCYVVGLGDRHLNNILIDEKRGELVHIDLGQIFEFSKRSLPIPERIPFRLTRDLVDPLLIDGVYGHLKDIAVHTMKQMRENARVIVGIASSLVHDPVSTFAAVSSQTNNRHFVAEAAISRLKEKLAGRDSSLFVLTPEQQVCNLIQDATNPENLSKVFVGWMPFI
;
A
#
# COMPACT_ATOMS: atom_id res chain seq x y z
N MET A 1 0.55 -29.67 34.86
CA MET A 1 0.04 -28.35 35.23
C MET A 1 1.03 -27.32 34.73
N GLU A 2 0.94 -26.98 33.44
CA GLU A 2 1.74 -25.92 32.83
C GLU A 2 0.96 -24.61 32.96
N GLN A 3 1.47 -23.73 33.82
CA GLN A 3 0.93 -22.39 34.02
C GLN A 3 1.25 -21.54 32.79
N ASN A 4 0.25 -21.38 31.94
CA ASN A 4 -0.28 -20.08 31.48
C ASN A 4 0.75 -18.92 31.38
N GLN A 5 1.66 -19.00 30.41
CA GLN A 5 2.40 -17.83 29.91
C GLN A 5 1.67 -17.25 28.68
N ARG A 6 0.81 -16.25 28.91
CA ARG A 6 0.44 -15.28 27.87
C ARG A 6 1.66 -14.38 27.60
N SER A 7 2.60 -14.83 26.77
CA SER A 7 3.77 -14.02 26.37
C SER A 7 4.23 -14.32 24.94
N SER A 8 3.63 -13.61 23.99
CA SER A 8 4.25 -12.94 22.82
C SER A 8 3.20 -12.88 21.70
N SER A 9 2.75 -11.67 21.37
CA SER A 9 2.00 -11.42 20.15
C SER A 9 2.94 -11.64 18.96
N THR A 10 3.05 -12.88 18.48
CA THR A 10 3.84 -13.19 17.30
C THR A 10 3.14 -12.60 16.08
N PHE A 11 3.67 -11.48 15.56
CA PHE A 11 3.23 -10.93 14.29
C PHE A 11 3.42 -11.98 13.20
N SER A 12 2.39 -12.19 12.37
CA SER A 12 2.51 -13.10 11.24
C SER A 12 3.44 -12.50 10.18
N PRO A 13 4.28 -13.30 9.50
CA PRO A 13 5.07 -12.81 8.39
C PRO A 13 4.16 -12.42 7.21
N LEU A 14 4.60 -11.45 6.41
CA LEU A 14 3.94 -11.12 5.16
C LEU A 14 3.91 -12.35 4.24
N ARG A 15 2.78 -12.57 3.58
CA ARG A 15 2.66 -13.62 2.56
C ARG A 15 3.63 -13.35 1.41
N THR A 16 4.40 -14.37 1.07
CA THR A 16 5.34 -14.38 -0.05
C THR A 16 4.88 -15.38 -1.11
N TYR A 17 5.42 -15.27 -2.32
CA TYR A 17 5.15 -16.16 -3.44
C TYR A 17 6.42 -16.35 -4.26
N SER A 18 6.53 -17.48 -4.94
CA SER A 18 7.72 -17.89 -5.67
C SER A 18 7.85 -17.13 -6.98
N VAL A 19 9.06 -16.65 -7.29
CA VAL A 19 9.39 -16.01 -8.57
C VAL A 19 10.66 -16.65 -9.12
N ILE A 20 10.55 -17.23 -10.32
CA ILE A 20 11.65 -17.91 -11.00
C ILE A 20 11.97 -17.15 -12.29
N PRO A 21 13.03 -16.32 -12.33
CA PRO A 21 13.44 -15.68 -13.57
C PRO A 21 13.97 -16.75 -14.55
N LEU A 22 13.55 -16.68 -15.81
CA LEU A 22 14.02 -17.57 -16.89
C LEU A 22 14.95 -16.84 -17.86
N SER A 23 14.69 -15.56 -18.10
CA SER A 23 15.51 -14.66 -18.91
C SER A 23 15.32 -13.21 -18.44
N PRO A 24 16.08 -12.23 -18.95
CA PRO A 24 15.88 -10.82 -18.62
C PRO A 24 14.49 -10.25 -18.98
N LYS A 25 13.70 -10.95 -19.82
CA LYS A 25 12.38 -10.48 -20.28
C LYS A 25 11.23 -11.38 -19.83
N CYS A 26 11.50 -12.54 -19.24
CA CYS A 26 10.45 -13.46 -18.81
C CYS A 26 10.85 -14.28 -17.59
N GLY A 27 9.84 -14.66 -16.82
CA GLY A 27 9.96 -15.51 -15.66
C GLY A 27 8.62 -16.15 -15.35
N ILE A 28 8.63 -17.06 -14.39
CA ILE A 28 7.43 -17.69 -13.85
C ILE A 28 7.15 -17.07 -12.49
N ILE A 29 5.89 -16.74 -12.23
CA ILE A 29 5.42 -16.23 -10.94
C ILE A 29 4.37 -17.22 -10.44
N GLU A 30 4.49 -17.61 -9.18
CA GLU A 30 3.51 -18.44 -8.50
C GLU A 30 2.13 -17.77 -8.52
N TRP A 31 1.12 -18.54 -8.93
CA TRP A 31 -0.25 -18.09 -8.86
C TRP A 31 -0.72 -18.07 -7.40
N CYS A 32 -1.10 -16.90 -6.90
CA CYS A 32 -1.64 -16.75 -5.55
C CYS A 32 -3.09 -17.27 -5.49
N GLU A 33 -3.26 -18.59 -5.40
CA GLU A 33 -4.58 -19.22 -5.37
C GLU A 33 -5.42 -18.71 -4.18
N GLY A 34 -6.75 -18.58 -4.42
CA GLY A 34 -7.70 -18.10 -3.42
C GLY A 34 -7.61 -16.60 -3.14
N THR A 35 -6.95 -15.83 -4.02
CA THR A 35 -6.90 -14.38 -3.93
C THR A 35 -7.69 -13.71 -5.05
N VAL A 36 -8.24 -12.53 -4.75
CA VAL A 36 -8.92 -11.66 -5.72
C VAL A 36 -8.34 -10.25 -5.60
N SER A 37 -8.21 -9.54 -6.73
CA SER A 37 -7.77 -8.15 -6.68
C SER A 37 -8.82 -7.26 -6.04
N LEU A 38 -8.38 -6.24 -5.30
CA LEU A 38 -9.31 -5.27 -4.71
C LEU A 38 -10.15 -4.57 -5.80
N CYS A 39 -9.60 -4.39 -7.00
CA CYS A 39 -10.33 -3.83 -8.13
C CYS A 39 -11.53 -4.71 -8.51
N SER A 40 -11.29 -6.00 -8.76
CA SER A 40 -12.33 -6.94 -9.18
C SER A 40 -13.39 -7.11 -8.09
N TYR A 41 -12.98 -7.18 -6.82
CA TYR A 41 -13.91 -7.29 -5.70
C TYR A 41 -14.72 -5.99 -5.45
N LEU A 42 -14.06 -4.83 -5.31
CA LEU A 42 -14.73 -3.60 -4.87
C LEU A 42 -15.55 -2.93 -5.99
N VAL A 43 -15.00 -2.87 -7.20
CA VAL A 43 -15.59 -2.09 -8.31
C VAL A 43 -15.87 -2.92 -9.57
N GLY A 44 -15.39 -4.16 -9.62
CA GLY A 44 -15.45 -5.02 -10.81
C GLY A 44 -14.49 -4.57 -11.91
N ASP A 45 -14.20 -5.45 -12.86
CA ASP A 45 -13.19 -5.19 -13.91
C ASP A 45 -13.53 -3.98 -14.80
N LYS A 46 -14.84 -3.72 -14.98
CA LYS A 46 -15.35 -2.54 -15.70
C LYS A 46 -15.51 -1.28 -14.84
N LYS A 47 -15.26 -1.37 -13.53
CA LYS A 47 -15.43 -0.28 -12.54
C LYS A 47 -16.87 0.22 -12.37
N ASP A 48 -17.85 -0.59 -12.78
CA ASP A 48 -19.29 -0.33 -12.74
C ASP A 48 -20.05 -1.33 -11.86
N GLY A 49 -19.34 -2.18 -11.13
CA GLY A 49 -19.89 -3.32 -10.39
C GLY A 49 -19.24 -3.51 -9.02
N GLY A 50 -19.00 -4.79 -8.69
CA GLY A 50 -18.35 -5.18 -7.43
C GLY A 50 -19.19 -4.89 -6.19
N ALA A 51 -18.53 -4.90 -5.04
CA ALA A 51 -19.12 -4.66 -3.73
C ALA A 51 -19.81 -3.28 -3.66
N HIS A 52 -19.25 -2.25 -4.30
CA HIS A 52 -19.86 -0.91 -4.30
C HIS A 52 -21.24 -0.91 -4.96
N ALA A 53 -21.38 -1.49 -6.15
CA ALA A 53 -22.69 -1.60 -6.82
C ALA A 53 -23.65 -2.52 -6.07
N GLN A 54 -23.15 -3.58 -5.42
CA GLN A 54 -23.98 -4.54 -4.68
C GLN A 54 -24.53 -3.97 -3.37
N TYR A 55 -23.66 -3.40 -2.52
CA TYR A 55 -24.04 -2.94 -1.18
C TYR A 55 -24.53 -1.49 -1.16
N ARG A 56 -24.17 -0.68 -2.17
CA ARG A 56 -24.54 0.73 -2.29
C ARG A 56 -25.02 1.07 -3.73
N PRO A 57 -26.12 0.48 -4.22
CA PRO A 57 -26.60 0.71 -5.59
C PRO A 57 -27.11 2.14 -5.86
N LYS A 58 -27.32 2.95 -4.82
CA LYS A 58 -27.75 4.35 -4.93
C LYS A 58 -26.59 5.33 -5.09
N ASP A 59 -25.38 4.92 -4.71
CA ASP A 59 -24.17 5.73 -4.83
C ASP A 59 -23.77 5.84 -6.30
N ILE A 60 -22.97 6.84 -6.65
CA ILE A 60 -22.48 6.94 -8.03
C ILE A 60 -21.48 5.81 -8.31
N LEU A 61 -21.46 5.31 -9.55
CA LEU A 61 -20.50 4.29 -9.95
C LEU A 61 -19.06 4.80 -9.85
N ALA A 62 -18.13 3.90 -9.56
CA ALA A 62 -16.72 4.23 -9.41
C ALA A 62 -16.10 4.75 -10.71
N SER A 63 -16.55 4.27 -11.87
CA SER A 63 -16.21 4.82 -13.19
C SER A 63 -16.61 6.29 -13.34
N LYS A 64 -17.79 6.67 -12.85
CA LYS A 64 -18.28 8.06 -12.86
C LYS A 64 -17.46 8.93 -11.92
N GLY A 65 -17.15 8.44 -10.72
CA GLY A 65 -16.20 9.10 -9.80
C GLY A 65 -14.84 9.33 -10.46
N GLN A 66 -14.33 8.32 -11.17
CA GLN A 66 -13.08 8.40 -11.93
C GLN A 66 -13.14 9.48 -13.04
N GLN A 67 -14.25 9.55 -13.80
CA GLN A 67 -14.44 10.57 -14.83
C GLN A 67 -14.50 11.99 -14.25
N ILE A 68 -15.23 12.19 -13.15
CA ILE A 68 -15.32 13.47 -12.46
C ILE A 68 -13.93 13.92 -11.99
N MET A 69 -13.18 13.03 -11.32
CA MET A 69 -11.83 13.33 -10.86
C MET A 69 -10.89 13.68 -12.03
N LYS A 70 -10.96 12.93 -13.14
CA LYS A 70 -10.14 13.16 -14.34
C LYS A 70 -10.38 14.55 -14.94
N SER A 71 -11.64 14.99 -14.97
CA SER A 71 -12.01 16.30 -15.52
C SER A 71 -11.47 17.49 -14.69
N ARG A 72 -11.09 17.27 -13.43
CA ARG A 72 -10.68 18.30 -12.47
C ARG A 72 -9.27 18.10 -11.90
N GLN A 73 -8.50 17.15 -12.44
CA GLN A 73 -7.22 16.70 -11.86
C GLN A 73 -6.16 17.81 -11.75
N ASN A 74 -6.22 18.83 -12.61
CA ASN A 74 -5.30 19.99 -12.60
C ASN A 74 -5.98 21.30 -12.13
N GLY A 75 -7.18 21.22 -11.56
CA GLY A 75 -7.94 22.39 -11.11
C GLY A 75 -7.60 22.82 -9.68
N TYR A 76 -7.77 24.11 -9.39
CA TYR A 76 -7.60 24.69 -8.04
C TYR A 76 -8.54 24.06 -6.99
N ASN A 77 -9.66 23.46 -7.40
CA ASN A 77 -10.67 22.85 -6.51
C ASN A 77 -10.60 21.32 -6.47
N SER A 78 -9.46 20.71 -6.81
CA SER A 78 -9.29 19.25 -6.85
C SER A 78 -9.65 18.56 -5.52
N THR A 79 -9.29 19.15 -4.38
CA THR A 79 -9.61 18.62 -3.04
C THR A 79 -11.10 18.65 -2.73
N GLU A 80 -11.81 19.74 -3.07
CA GLU A 80 -13.26 19.84 -2.87
C GLU A 80 -14.01 18.79 -3.69
N VAL A 81 -13.63 18.65 -4.96
CA VAL A 81 -14.19 17.64 -5.88
C VAL A 81 -13.95 16.23 -5.34
N PHE A 82 -12.74 15.95 -4.85
CA PHE A 82 -12.42 14.66 -4.22
C PHE A 82 -13.31 14.38 -3.01
N LEU A 83 -13.51 15.37 -2.13
CA LEU A 83 -14.40 15.23 -0.97
C LEU A 83 -15.85 15.01 -1.37
N ASP A 84 -16.34 15.65 -2.44
CA ASP A 84 -17.70 15.45 -2.94
C ASP A 84 -17.89 14.07 -3.58
N ILE A 85 -16.88 13.53 -4.27
CA ILE A 85 -16.87 12.12 -4.70
C ILE A 85 -16.93 11.20 -3.48
N CYS A 86 -16.12 11.48 -2.45
CA CYS A 86 -16.11 10.71 -1.20
C CYS A 86 -17.45 10.75 -0.43
N LYS A 87 -18.22 11.84 -0.54
CA LYS A 87 -19.59 11.89 0.00
C LYS A 87 -20.55 11.03 -0.82
N SER A 88 -20.34 10.98 -2.13
CA SER A 88 -21.21 10.28 -3.08
C SER A 88 -20.91 8.78 -3.23
N ILE A 89 -19.74 8.33 -2.76
CA ILE A 89 -19.29 6.93 -2.74
C ILE A 89 -18.83 6.61 -1.32
N GLN A 90 -19.59 5.78 -0.61
CA GLN A 90 -19.26 5.38 0.76
C GLN A 90 -18.49 4.06 0.78
N PRO A 91 -17.53 3.87 1.72
CA PRO A 91 -16.79 2.63 1.84
C PRO A 91 -17.68 1.41 2.12
N VAL A 92 -17.30 0.28 1.52
CA VAL A 92 -18.04 -0.99 1.61
C VAL A 92 -17.16 -2.19 1.95
N PHE A 93 -15.83 -2.03 2.05
CA PHE A 93 -14.94 -3.18 2.17
C PHE A 93 -15.17 -4.02 3.44
N ARG A 94 -15.69 -3.44 4.54
CA ARG A 94 -16.09 -4.21 5.74
C ARG A 94 -17.06 -5.37 5.43
N HIS A 95 -17.89 -5.24 4.39
CA HIS A 95 -18.83 -6.27 3.98
C HIS A 95 -18.16 -7.53 3.43
N PHE A 96 -16.90 -7.44 2.98
CA PHE A 96 -16.09 -8.63 2.66
C PHE A 96 -15.96 -9.52 3.89
N PHE A 97 -15.60 -8.93 5.03
CA PHE A 97 -15.38 -9.69 6.25
C PHE A 97 -16.70 -10.23 6.83
N TYR A 98 -17.77 -9.44 6.78
CA TYR A 98 -19.10 -9.90 7.22
C TYR A 98 -19.66 -11.06 6.39
N SER A 99 -19.35 -11.12 5.09
CA SER A 99 -19.87 -12.17 4.21
C SER A 99 -19.03 -13.43 4.20
N LYS A 100 -17.70 -13.32 4.40
CA LYS A 100 -16.77 -14.46 4.37
C LYS A 100 -16.58 -15.13 5.73
N PHE A 101 -16.70 -14.38 6.84
CA PHE A 101 -16.41 -14.88 8.18
C PHE A 101 -17.63 -14.76 9.09
N ASN A 102 -18.46 -15.81 9.10
CA ASN A 102 -19.74 -15.82 9.83
C ASN A 102 -19.60 -16.10 11.34
N ASN A 103 -18.49 -16.68 11.77
CA ASN A 103 -18.20 -16.96 13.17
C ASN A 103 -17.42 -15.78 13.79
N SER A 104 -17.81 -15.36 14.99
CA SER A 104 -17.12 -14.29 15.73
C SER A 104 -15.62 -14.53 15.90
N LYS A 105 -15.19 -15.79 16.11
CA LYS A 105 -13.77 -16.12 16.25
C LYS A 105 -13.04 -15.92 14.91
N ASP A 106 -13.55 -16.53 13.85
CA ASP A 106 -12.93 -16.49 12.53
C ASP A 106 -12.91 -15.06 11.98
N PHE A 107 -13.97 -14.27 12.24
CA PHE A 107 -14.05 -12.86 11.89
C PHE A 107 -12.97 -12.05 12.62
N HIS A 108 -12.84 -12.22 13.94
CA HIS A 108 -11.84 -11.51 14.73
C HIS A 108 -10.42 -11.83 14.26
N GLU A 109 -10.12 -13.12 14.07
CA GLU A 109 -8.81 -13.54 13.56
C GLU A 109 -8.53 -13.04 12.13
N ALA A 110 -9.55 -12.95 11.27
CA ALA A 110 -9.41 -12.40 9.92
C ALA A 110 -9.14 -10.89 9.95
N ILE A 111 -9.81 -10.13 10.82
CA ILE A 111 -9.54 -8.70 11.02
C ILE A 111 -8.14 -8.49 11.59
N ASP A 112 -7.67 -9.34 12.51
CA ASP A 112 -6.31 -9.27 13.04
C ASP A 112 -5.27 -9.50 11.94
N ARG A 113 -5.44 -10.55 11.11
CA ARG A 113 -4.57 -10.83 9.97
C ARG A 113 -4.61 -9.71 8.93
N TYR A 114 -5.80 -9.19 8.62
CA TYR A 114 -5.97 -8.05 7.74
C TYR A 114 -5.18 -6.84 8.24
N THR A 115 -5.41 -6.45 9.49
CA THR A 115 -4.79 -5.28 10.13
C THR A 115 -3.27 -5.43 10.18
N GLN A 116 -2.76 -6.62 10.50
CA GLN A 116 -1.33 -6.93 10.46
C GLN A 116 -0.76 -6.79 9.06
N SER A 117 -1.37 -7.43 8.06
CA SER A 117 -0.90 -7.36 6.68
C SER A 117 -0.94 -5.94 6.11
N LEU A 118 -1.99 -5.17 6.39
CA LEU A 118 -2.13 -3.77 5.97
C LEU A 118 -1.06 -2.89 6.59
N ALA A 119 -0.83 -3.00 7.91
CA ALA A 119 0.18 -2.23 8.61
C ALA A 119 1.59 -2.58 8.13
N GLN A 120 1.91 -3.87 8.01
CA GLN A 120 3.22 -4.33 7.56
C GLN A 120 3.51 -3.91 6.11
N TRP A 121 2.57 -4.15 5.18
CA TRP A 121 2.72 -3.70 3.80
C TRP A 121 2.85 -2.19 3.68
N SER A 122 2.12 -1.41 4.48
CA SER A 122 2.22 0.05 4.48
C SER A 122 3.65 0.50 4.78
N ILE A 123 4.26 -0.05 5.83
CA ILE A 123 5.63 0.29 6.22
C ILE A 123 6.66 -0.22 5.21
N VAL A 124 6.49 -1.44 4.68
CA VAL A 124 7.33 -1.98 3.62
C VAL A 124 7.27 -1.10 2.37
N CYS A 125 6.08 -0.69 1.95
CA CYS A 125 5.90 0.16 0.76
C CYS A 125 6.63 1.49 0.93
N TYR A 126 6.49 2.12 2.10
CA TYR A 126 7.18 3.37 2.38
C TYR A 126 8.70 3.20 2.42
N VAL A 127 9.23 2.25 3.19
CA VAL A 127 10.68 2.09 3.37
C VAL A 127 11.36 1.71 2.06
N VAL A 128 10.87 0.67 1.38
CA VAL A 128 11.41 0.22 0.08
C VAL A 128 11.14 1.24 -1.03
N GLY A 129 10.11 2.09 -0.87
CA GLY A 129 9.66 3.00 -1.91
C GLY A 129 8.93 2.27 -3.03
N LEU A 130 8.13 1.27 -2.68
CA LEU A 130 7.27 0.52 -3.61
C LEU A 130 6.05 1.37 -3.98
N GLY A 131 6.00 1.83 -5.23
CA GLY A 131 4.92 2.64 -5.79
C GLY A 131 3.96 1.84 -6.68
N ASP A 132 3.06 2.53 -7.36
CA ASP A 132 2.04 1.95 -8.25
C ASP A 132 1.12 0.94 -7.52
N ARG A 133 0.72 1.29 -6.30
CA ARG A 133 -0.17 0.47 -5.46
C ARG A 133 -1.66 0.74 -5.77
N HIS A 134 -2.03 0.61 -7.04
CA HIS A 134 -3.43 0.71 -7.46
C HIS A 134 -4.21 -0.58 -7.15
N LEU A 135 -5.54 -0.53 -7.21
CA LEU A 135 -6.45 -1.63 -6.79
C LEU A 135 -6.19 -3.00 -7.45
N ASN A 136 -5.59 -3.08 -8.64
CA ASN A 136 -5.24 -4.37 -9.26
C ASN A 136 -3.99 -5.03 -8.66
N ASN A 137 -3.10 -4.25 -8.03
CA ASN A 137 -1.80 -4.73 -7.52
C ASN A 137 -1.87 -5.13 -6.05
N ILE A 138 -3.04 -4.98 -5.43
CA ILE A 138 -3.32 -5.40 -4.06
C ILE A 138 -4.43 -6.44 -4.16
N LEU A 139 -4.13 -7.64 -3.68
CA LEU A 139 -5.03 -8.77 -3.62
C LEU A 139 -5.47 -8.98 -2.16
N ILE A 140 -6.65 -9.55 -1.98
CA ILE A 140 -7.15 -10.04 -0.70
C ILE A 140 -7.29 -11.56 -0.77
N ASP A 141 -6.77 -12.27 0.23
CA ASP A 141 -7.00 -13.71 0.38
C ASP A 141 -8.43 -13.95 0.88
N GLU A 142 -9.24 -14.66 0.09
CA GLU A 142 -10.65 -14.90 0.38
C GLU A 142 -10.90 -15.80 1.59
N LYS A 143 -9.91 -16.62 1.98
CA LYS A 143 -10.01 -17.57 3.09
C LYS A 143 -9.41 -17.01 4.38
N ARG A 144 -8.31 -16.26 4.29
CA ARG A 144 -7.55 -15.77 5.45
C ARG A 144 -7.85 -14.33 5.79
N GLY A 145 -8.24 -13.52 4.80
CA GLY A 145 -8.48 -12.07 4.98
C GLY A 145 -7.20 -11.24 5.03
N GLU A 146 -6.06 -11.76 4.57
CA GLU A 146 -4.79 -11.01 4.53
C GLU A 146 -4.53 -10.40 3.14
N LEU A 147 -3.85 -9.25 3.11
CA LEU A 147 -3.46 -8.57 1.88
C LEU A 147 -2.18 -9.15 1.28
N VAL A 148 -2.18 -9.29 -0.04
CA VAL A 148 -1.02 -9.74 -0.83
C VAL A 148 -0.75 -8.71 -1.91
N HIS A 149 0.45 -8.13 -1.91
CA HIS A 149 0.85 -7.18 -2.95
C HIS A 149 1.55 -7.95 -4.07
N ILE A 150 1.16 -7.67 -5.31
CA ILE A 150 1.80 -8.19 -6.52
C ILE A 150 2.43 -7.04 -7.32
N ASP A 151 3.04 -7.38 -8.45
CA ASP A 151 3.69 -6.43 -9.37
C ASP A 151 4.66 -5.49 -8.62
N LEU A 152 5.73 -6.06 -8.08
CA LEU A 152 6.70 -5.34 -7.24
C LEU A 152 7.80 -4.65 -8.05
N GLY A 153 7.59 -4.40 -9.35
CA GLY A 153 8.62 -3.84 -10.24
C GLY A 153 8.98 -2.36 -9.98
N GLN A 154 8.12 -1.67 -9.23
CA GLN A 154 8.13 -0.22 -9.04
C GLN A 154 8.73 0.19 -7.68
N ILE A 155 9.97 -0.20 -7.40
CA ILE A 155 10.65 0.04 -6.11
C ILE A 155 11.59 1.25 -6.10
N PHE A 156 12.13 1.59 -4.93
CA PHE A 156 13.11 2.67 -4.72
C PHE A 156 12.63 4.06 -5.16
N GLU A 157 11.33 4.32 -4.99
CA GLU A 157 10.65 5.56 -5.38
C GLU A 157 10.71 5.85 -6.88
N PHE A 158 10.98 4.84 -7.71
CA PHE A 158 11.02 5.01 -9.15
C PHE A 158 9.70 5.56 -9.68
N SER A 159 8.56 5.10 -9.17
CA SER A 159 7.23 5.61 -9.56
C SER A 159 7.04 7.09 -9.25
N LYS A 160 7.66 7.58 -8.16
CA LYS A 160 7.58 9.02 -7.80
C LYS A 160 8.36 9.91 -8.77
N ARG A 161 9.37 9.35 -9.46
CA ARG A 161 10.28 10.08 -10.36
C ARG A 161 9.97 9.86 -11.84
N SER A 162 9.37 8.71 -12.20
CA SER A 162 9.17 8.27 -13.58
C SER A 162 7.73 8.42 -14.09
N LEU A 163 6.74 8.45 -13.20
CA LEU A 163 5.35 8.59 -13.62
C LEU A 163 5.02 10.05 -13.97
N PRO A 164 4.18 10.29 -14.99
CA PRO A 164 3.74 11.64 -15.37
C PRO A 164 3.06 12.41 -14.22
N ILE A 165 2.44 11.69 -13.29
CA ILE A 165 1.84 12.24 -12.07
C ILE A 165 2.52 11.55 -10.87
N PRO A 166 3.41 12.24 -10.14
CA PRO A 166 4.13 11.67 -9.02
C PRO A 166 3.19 11.17 -7.91
N GLU A 167 3.41 9.94 -7.43
CA GLU A 167 2.71 9.41 -6.27
C GLU A 167 3.22 10.12 -5.00
N ARG A 168 2.41 11.05 -4.47
CA ARG A 168 2.77 11.89 -3.30
C ARG A 168 2.49 11.22 -1.96
N ILE A 169 1.76 10.12 -1.98
CA ILE A 169 1.40 9.34 -0.79
C ILE A 169 2.49 8.31 -0.46
N PRO A 170 2.70 7.98 0.83
CA PRO A 170 3.72 7.01 1.23
C PRO A 170 3.31 5.56 0.98
N PHE A 171 2.01 5.25 1.02
CA PHE A 171 1.40 3.95 0.75
C PHE A 171 -0.11 4.11 0.56
N ARG A 172 -0.79 3.07 0.06
CA ARG A 172 -2.25 3.05 -0.07
C ARG A 172 -2.90 2.82 1.30
N LEU A 173 -3.55 3.85 1.85
CA LEU A 173 -4.42 3.75 3.02
C LEU A 173 -5.72 4.54 2.77
N THR A 174 -6.46 4.11 1.75
CA THR A 174 -7.71 4.76 1.31
C THR A 174 -8.90 4.37 2.20
N ARG A 175 -10.04 5.00 1.98
CA ARG A 175 -11.21 4.89 2.85
C ARG A 175 -11.78 3.47 2.87
N ASP A 176 -11.79 2.76 1.74
CA ASP A 176 -12.16 1.34 1.71
C ASP A 176 -11.15 0.47 2.46
N LEU A 177 -9.84 0.77 2.45
CA LEU A 177 -8.87 -0.01 3.23
C LEU A 177 -8.98 0.24 4.74
N VAL A 178 -9.43 1.41 5.16
CA VAL A 178 -9.67 1.73 6.56
C VAL A 178 -11.00 1.13 7.05
N ASP A 179 -11.97 0.93 6.17
CA ASP A 179 -13.33 0.49 6.51
C ASP A 179 -13.40 -0.82 7.35
N PRO A 180 -12.62 -1.88 7.06
CA PRO A 180 -12.61 -3.09 7.88
C PRO A 180 -12.04 -2.91 9.28
N LEU A 181 -11.32 -1.82 9.56
CA LEU A 181 -10.77 -1.54 10.91
C LEU A 181 -11.86 -1.08 11.89
N LEU A 182 -13.06 -0.76 11.39
CA LEU A 182 -14.23 -0.39 12.18
C LEU A 182 -13.92 0.75 13.17
N ILE A 183 -14.19 0.53 14.47
CA ILE A 183 -14.02 1.52 15.53
C ILE A 183 -12.55 1.77 15.89
N ASP A 184 -11.66 0.81 15.61
CA ASP A 184 -10.23 0.92 15.93
C ASP A 184 -9.54 1.95 15.03
N GLY A 185 -10.01 2.05 13.78
CA GLY A 185 -9.53 3.02 12.81
C GLY A 185 -8.03 2.92 12.56
N VAL A 186 -7.43 4.03 12.13
CA VAL A 186 -5.99 4.05 11.77
C VAL A 186 -5.04 4.25 12.95
N TYR A 187 -5.53 4.78 14.08
CA TYR A 187 -4.70 5.12 15.25
C TYR A 187 -4.73 4.05 16.36
N GLY A 188 -5.48 2.97 16.17
CA GLY A 188 -5.53 1.80 17.04
C GLY A 188 -4.44 0.77 16.73
N HIS A 189 -4.80 -0.51 16.67
CA HIS A 189 -3.88 -1.63 16.46
C HIS A 189 -3.05 -1.50 15.18
N LEU A 190 -3.62 -0.94 14.11
CA LEU A 190 -2.89 -0.68 12.87
C LEU A 190 -1.62 0.15 13.12
N LYS A 191 -1.75 1.26 13.86
CA LYS A 191 -0.62 2.14 14.19
C LYS A 191 0.40 1.39 15.05
N ASP A 192 -0.04 0.62 16.04
CA ASP A 192 0.87 -0.09 16.94
C ASP A 192 1.69 -1.15 16.19
N ILE A 193 1.06 -1.91 15.28
CA ILE A 193 1.73 -2.87 14.40
C ILE A 193 2.69 -2.16 13.43
N ALA A 194 2.27 -1.02 12.87
CA ALA A 194 3.09 -0.22 11.97
C ALA A 194 4.34 0.34 12.68
N VAL A 195 4.19 0.83 13.92
CA VAL A 195 5.32 1.27 14.76
C VAL A 195 6.26 0.10 15.06
N HIS A 196 5.73 -1.05 15.44
CA HIS A 196 6.55 -2.24 15.66
C HIS A 196 7.32 -2.64 14.40
N THR A 197 6.65 -2.68 13.25
CA THR A 197 7.26 -3.00 11.96
C THR A 197 8.36 -2.00 11.61
N MET A 198 8.11 -0.70 11.80
CA MET A 198 9.11 0.35 11.57
C MET A 198 10.33 0.15 12.47
N LYS A 199 10.14 -0.12 13.77
CA LYS A 199 11.25 -0.43 14.69
C LYS A 199 12.09 -1.59 14.18
N GLN A 200 11.46 -2.71 13.82
CA GLN A 200 12.16 -3.89 13.29
C GLN A 200 12.94 -3.58 12.00
N MET A 201 12.36 -2.80 11.08
CA MET A 201 13.09 -2.38 9.86
C MET A 201 14.29 -1.49 10.19
N ARG A 202 14.14 -0.53 11.11
CA ARG A 202 15.24 0.36 11.52
C ARG A 202 16.37 -0.39 12.25
N GLU A 203 16.03 -1.33 13.13
CA GLU A 203 16.99 -2.21 13.83
C GLU A 203 17.80 -3.06 12.83
N ASN A 204 17.15 -3.54 11.77
CA ASN A 204 17.76 -4.34 10.73
C ASN A 204 18.24 -3.53 9.50
N ALA A 205 18.39 -2.20 9.64
CA ALA A 205 18.68 -1.31 8.53
C ALA A 205 19.94 -1.70 7.75
N ARG A 206 20.99 -2.20 8.43
CA ARG A 206 22.24 -2.63 7.79
C ARG A 206 22.01 -3.76 6.78
N VAL A 207 21.17 -4.74 7.11
CA VAL A 207 20.85 -5.87 6.24
C VAL A 207 20.01 -5.41 5.06
N ILE A 208 18.96 -4.62 5.32
CA ILE A 208 18.05 -4.09 4.29
C ILE A 208 18.82 -3.24 3.27
N VAL A 209 19.68 -2.33 3.74
CA VAL A 209 20.53 -1.50 2.89
C VAL A 209 21.52 -2.35 2.11
N GLY A 210 22.12 -3.38 2.73
CA GLY A 210 23.03 -4.29 2.03
C GLY A 210 22.36 -5.03 0.87
N ILE A 211 21.16 -5.58 1.08
CA ILE A 211 20.37 -6.24 0.04
C ILE A 211 20.00 -5.22 -1.06
N ALA A 212 19.48 -4.05 -0.69
CA ALA A 212 19.12 -3.01 -1.65
C ALA A 212 20.32 -2.55 -2.49
N SER A 213 21.48 -2.32 -1.87
CA SER A 213 22.71 -1.98 -2.57
C SER A 213 23.12 -3.09 -3.56
N SER A 214 23.04 -4.36 -3.17
CA SER A 214 23.35 -5.46 -4.08
C SER A 214 22.42 -5.50 -5.31
N LEU A 215 21.13 -5.22 -5.13
CA LEU A 215 20.13 -5.21 -6.20
C LEU A 215 20.30 -4.01 -7.14
N VAL A 216 20.57 -2.83 -6.60
CA VAL A 216 20.66 -1.58 -7.36
C VAL A 216 21.95 -1.50 -8.19
N HIS A 217 23.02 -2.14 -7.72
CA HIS A 217 24.30 -2.21 -8.46
C HIS A 217 24.40 -3.43 -9.37
N ASP A 218 23.38 -4.29 -9.46
CA ASP A 218 23.35 -5.41 -10.39
C ASP A 218 23.33 -4.90 -11.84
N PRO A 219 24.32 -5.24 -12.69
CA PRO A 219 24.39 -4.78 -14.08
C PRO A 219 23.24 -5.26 -14.96
N VAL A 220 22.53 -6.32 -14.57
CA VAL A 220 21.36 -6.87 -15.29
C VAL A 220 20.07 -6.16 -14.89
N SER A 221 20.05 -5.45 -13.76
CA SER A 221 18.85 -4.80 -13.27
C SER A 221 18.42 -3.62 -14.17
N THR A 222 17.17 -3.66 -14.64
CA THR A 222 16.61 -2.66 -15.56
C THR A 222 16.16 -1.37 -14.87
N PHE A 223 16.61 -1.09 -13.64
CA PHE A 223 16.37 0.21 -12.98
C PHE A 223 16.89 1.41 -13.81
N ALA A 224 17.69 1.12 -14.85
CA ALA A 224 18.18 2.02 -15.89
C ALA A 224 17.12 2.52 -16.91
N ALA A 225 15.90 1.98 -16.96
CA ALA A 225 14.94 2.27 -18.05
C ALA A 225 14.42 3.74 -18.11
N VAL A 226 14.66 4.56 -17.08
CA VAL A 226 14.27 5.99 -17.08
C VAL A 226 15.47 6.93 -17.22
N SER A 227 16.67 6.39 -17.45
CA SER A 227 17.87 7.21 -17.70
C SER A 227 17.98 7.72 -19.14
N SER A 228 16.92 7.66 -19.96
CA SER A 228 16.94 8.17 -21.34
C SER A 228 17.17 9.68 -21.43
N GLN A 229 17.16 10.41 -20.31
CA GLN A 229 17.50 11.84 -20.24
C GLN A 229 18.74 12.19 -19.40
N THR A 230 19.29 11.27 -18.58
CA THR A 230 20.50 11.56 -17.78
C THR A 230 21.47 10.38 -17.80
N ASN A 231 22.68 10.64 -18.29
CA ASN A 231 23.74 9.66 -18.54
C ASN A 231 24.38 9.05 -17.26
N ASN A 232 23.68 9.01 -16.12
CA ASN A 232 24.31 8.74 -14.82
C ASN A 232 23.53 7.72 -13.97
N ARG A 233 23.50 6.46 -14.41
CA ARG A 233 22.88 5.34 -13.66
C ARG A 233 23.38 5.23 -12.21
N HIS A 234 24.67 5.48 -12.02
CA HIS A 234 25.31 5.46 -10.69
C HIS A 234 24.71 6.51 -9.76
N PHE A 235 24.35 7.69 -10.27
CA PHE A 235 23.74 8.75 -9.46
C PHE A 235 22.33 8.38 -8.99
N VAL A 236 21.51 7.79 -9.87
CA VAL A 236 20.13 7.37 -9.51
C VAL A 236 20.16 6.25 -8.46
N ALA A 237 21.09 5.30 -8.63
CA ALA A 237 21.36 4.22 -7.68
C ALA A 237 21.73 4.76 -6.29
N GLU A 238 22.74 5.63 -6.22
CA GLU A 238 23.17 6.24 -4.96
C GLU A 238 22.07 7.08 -4.31
N ALA A 239 21.30 7.84 -5.09
CA ALA A 239 20.18 8.62 -4.58
C ALA A 239 19.07 7.73 -4.00
N ALA A 240 18.79 6.57 -4.61
CA ALA A 240 17.85 5.59 -4.08
C ALA A 240 18.32 5.01 -2.74
N ILE A 241 19.58 4.59 -2.65
CA ILE A 241 20.16 4.04 -1.42
C ILE A 241 20.26 5.10 -0.32
N SER A 242 20.65 6.33 -0.65
CA SER A 242 20.67 7.45 0.29
C SER A 242 19.27 7.70 0.86
N ARG A 243 18.25 7.72 0.00
CA ARG A 243 16.86 7.89 0.43
C ARG A 243 16.38 6.76 1.34
N LEU A 244 16.71 5.52 1.02
CA LEU A 244 16.41 4.36 1.87
C LEU A 244 17.06 4.51 3.26
N LYS A 245 18.34 4.91 3.32
CA LYS A 245 19.06 5.16 4.57
C LYS A 245 18.40 6.27 5.39
N GLU A 246 17.99 7.36 4.76
CA GLU A 246 17.27 8.46 5.43
C GLU A 246 15.96 8.00 6.07
N LYS A 247 15.15 7.22 5.35
CA LYS A 247 13.89 6.66 5.86
C LYS A 247 14.11 5.76 7.06
N LEU A 248 15.08 4.84 6.96
CA LEU A 248 15.47 3.93 8.04
C LEU A 248 16.10 4.66 9.24
N ALA A 249 16.68 5.85 9.02
CA ALA A 249 17.20 6.69 10.08
C ALA A 249 16.14 7.64 10.67
N GLY A 250 14.95 7.77 10.07
CA GLY A 250 13.93 8.74 10.48
C GLY A 250 14.27 10.19 10.17
N ARG A 251 15.03 10.44 9.09
CA ARG A 251 15.54 11.78 8.70
C ARG A 251 14.99 12.28 7.36
N ASP A 252 13.97 11.61 6.83
CA ASP A 252 13.56 11.75 5.43
C ASP A 252 12.64 12.96 5.17
N SER A 253 11.96 13.46 6.20
CA SER A 253 10.92 14.49 6.06
C SER A 253 11.10 15.68 7.01
N SER A 254 12.09 15.65 7.91
CA SER A 254 12.33 16.72 8.89
C SER A 254 13.81 16.96 9.14
N LEU A 255 14.14 18.18 9.56
CA LEU A 255 15.49 18.55 10.01
C LEU A 255 15.93 17.77 11.27
N PHE A 256 14.96 17.28 12.05
CA PHE A 256 15.18 16.47 13.23
C PHE A 256 14.97 14.98 12.95
N VAL A 257 15.61 14.14 13.75
CA VAL A 257 15.42 12.68 13.71
C VAL A 257 14.10 12.32 14.39
N LEU A 258 13.17 11.72 13.65
CA LEU A 258 11.88 11.28 14.16
C LEU A 258 12.00 9.91 14.84
N THR A 259 11.29 9.71 15.95
CA THR A 259 11.09 8.36 16.51
C THR A 259 10.25 7.51 15.55
N PRO A 260 10.27 6.17 15.65
CA PRO A 260 9.41 5.30 14.87
C PRO A 260 7.92 5.67 14.99
N GLU A 261 7.47 6.01 16.21
CA GLU A 261 6.10 6.47 16.48
C GLU A 261 5.76 7.75 15.71
N GLN A 262 6.59 8.78 15.83
CA GLN A 262 6.38 10.05 15.15
C GLN A 262 6.38 9.89 13.63
N GLN A 263 7.33 9.12 13.09
CA GLN A 263 7.40 8.85 11.66
C GLN A 263 6.13 8.14 11.18
N VAL A 264 5.68 7.08 11.87
CA VAL A 264 4.46 6.36 11.48
C VAL A 264 3.22 7.25 11.55
N CYS A 265 3.08 8.07 12.59
CA CYS A 265 1.96 9.00 12.69
C CYS A 265 1.93 10.00 11.52
N ASN A 266 3.07 10.58 11.15
CA ASN A 266 3.18 11.48 10.01
C ASN A 266 2.81 10.77 8.70
N LEU A 267 3.29 9.53 8.51
CA LEU A 267 2.99 8.75 7.31
C LEU A 267 1.51 8.39 7.18
N ILE A 268 0.85 8.01 8.27
CA ILE A 268 -0.61 7.76 8.27
C ILE A 268 -1.36 9.04 7.93
N GLN A 269 -0.95 10.18 8.50
CA GLN A 269 -1.55 11.48 8.18
C GLN A 269 -1.38 11.82 6.70
N ASP A 270 -0.19 11.64 6.14
CA ASP A 270 0.08 11.91 4.72
C ASP A 270 -0.69 10.98 3.78
N ALA A 271 -0.82 9.70 4.13
CA ALA A 271 -1.53 8.69 3.34
C ALA A 271 -3.06 8.91 3.32
N THR A 272 -3.60 9.54 4.36
CA THR A 272 -5.03 9.80 4.52
C THR A 272 -5.42 11.25 4.19
N ASN A 273 -4.45 12.12 3.90
CA ASN A 273 -4.68 13.54 3.62
C ASN A 273 -5.46 13.71 2.29
N PRO A 274 -6.66 14.32 2.31
CA PRO A 274 -7.47 14.55 1.11
C PRO A 274 -6.76 15.37 0.02
N GLU A 275 -5.86 16.29 0.40
CA GLU A 275 -5.10 17.09 -0.56
C GLU A 275 -4.04 16.27 -1.30
N ASN A 276 -3.43 15.29 -0.61
CA ASN A 276 -2.51 14.35 -1.25
C ASN A 276 -3.27 13.40 -2.16
N LEU A 277 -4.38 12.84 -1.65
CA LEU A 277 -5.23 11.88 -2.36
C LEU A 277 -5.90 12.48 -3.61
N SER A 278 -6.32 13.75 -3.57
CA SER A 278 -6.96 14.42 -4.71
C SER A 278 -6.02 14.63 -5.90
N LYS A 279 -4.70 14.64 -5.66
CA LYS A 279 -3.66 14.86 -6.68
C LYS A 279 -3.10 13.55 -7.25
N VAL A 280 -3.50 12.40 -6.73
CA VAL A 280 -3.02 11.09 -7.24
C VAL A 280 -3.56 10.83 -8.65
N PHE A 281 -2.84 10.02 -9.42
CA PHE A 281 -3.30 9.54 -10.71
C PHE A 281 -4.72 8.94 -10.62
N VAL A 282 -5.62 9.38 -11.49
CA VAL A 282 -7.03 8.96 -11.49
C VAL A 282 -7.24 7.45 -11.66
N GLY A 283 -6.30 6.73 -12.29
CA GLY A 283 -6.30 5.26 -12.38
C GLY A 283 -6.09 4.55 -11.04
N TRP A 284 -5.46 5.23 -10.08
CA TRP A 284 -5.22 4.73 -8.73
C TRP A 284 -6.50 4.71 -7.88
N MET A 285 -7.54 5.46 -8.28
CA MET A 285 -8.86 5.53 -7.64
C MET A 285 -8.76 5.78 -6.12
N PRO A 286 -8.29 6.98 -5.69
CA PRO A 286 -8.03 7.28 -4.29
C PRO A 286 -9.28 7.41 -3.41
N PHE A 287 -10.44 7.56 -4.03
CA PHE A 287 -11.73 7.65 -3.35
C PHE A 287 -12.31 6.27 -2.96
N ILE A 288 -11.69 5.19 -3.46
CA ILE A 288 -11.92 3.78 -3.07
C ILE A 288 -10.89 3.41 -2.02
#